data_AF-A0A0G4GT19-F1
#
_entry.id   AF-A0A0G4GT19-F1
#
_cell.length_a   1.000
_cell.length_b   1.000
_cell.length_c   1.000
_cell.angle_alpha   90.00
_cell.angle_beta   90.00
_cell.angle_gamma   90.00
#
_symmetry.space_group_name_H-M   'P 1'
#
loop_
_entity.id
_entity.type
_entity.pdbx_description
1 polymer ?
#
loop_
_entity_poly.entity_id
_entity_poly.type
_entity_poly.pdbx_seq_one_letter_code
_entity_poly.pdbx_strand_id
1 'polypeptide(L)'
;MGDSMGDEADLRRKFRVLENDKRAYGEEVQMQIRKQRAAVDKLTRENRKLKVELNEQRSVTNANQNVLLGEKMTSLNEACDTTQKKLEAELLKKREMTTKKTTLDERIMRTREKMGSMGGVNAARETNEAISKQIRVLENRLDKALQKFNEAVAHNKSLRESIDGLRRERVVFDSIYKKLERDLQEKKKEMANIIEVANAAYEARDQAQQQMHALKAQADKEHQEFEKEWKELGRLIENDKKMKEYMKLKEKEREQQIQKGELSLDDEQKTKKRVTKNAWGIVKDKAQLQLSAERVTAYEEAFAKIQAATGISDIDELVQTFINAEDQNFSLFNYANDLSADIEKLEAQISALRTEMADVSASAGTSLVVRSPSPTDAMASEQDKAQFFQKLEERWQRLEKRCEHYEMKYQQTQRILRSIKGGLQSLVQRLRLTGVDSSAVAAAEEDASRMVETVTEGNMMTYLGSIEQRTLELLNLYMRDAGELPSEPPGAAAGVDVLQPAIKGAALGATASQLQIRLPSTVEDYSDDNESDEDEDRPYTREELKIRVSRSSRRSGQRAIRPKK
;
A
#
# COMPACT_ATOMS: atom_id res chain seq x y z
N MET A 1 99.19 -78.93 -205.81
CA MET A 1 97.79 -79.36 -206.07
C MET A 1 97.33 -80.09 -204.81
N GLY A 2 96.39 -79.61 -204.00
CA GLY A 2 95.58 -78.41 -204.05
C GLY A 2 94.51 -78.52 -202.95
N ASP A 3 94.43 -77.49 -202.11
CA ASP A 3 93.33 -77.10 -201.21
C ASP A 3 92.86 -78.04 -200.08
N SER A 4 93.21 -77.67 -198.83
CA SER A 4 92.50 -77.93 -197.54
C SER A 4 93.52 -78.07 -196.37
N MET A 5 94.26 -77.00 -196.05
CA MET A 5 95.19 -76.95 -194.90
C MET A 5 95.08 -75.66 -194.06
N GLY A 6 94.01 -74.86 -194.26
CA GLY A 6 93.84 -73.55 -193.60
C GLY A 6 93.01 -73.55 -192.31
N ASP A 7 92.03 -74.45 -192.17
CA ASP A 7 90.96 -74.28 -191.15
C ASP A 7 91.25 -74.93 -189.78
N GLU A 8 92.26 -75.78 -189.64
CA GLU A 8 92.51 -76.48 -188.36
C GLU A 8 93.38 -75.68 -187.37
N ALA A 9 94.15 -74.70 -187.84
CA ALA A 9 95.09 -73.95 -187.00
C ALA A 9 94.40 -72.84 -186.17
N ASP A 10 93.38 -72.17 -186.72
CA ASP A 10 92.71 -71.05 -186.05
C ASP A 10 91.77 -71.50 -184.91
N LEU A 11 91.21 -72.71 -185.01
CA LEU A 11 90.31 -73.23 -183.99
C LEU A 11 91.06 -73.63 -182.70
N ARG A 12 92.30 -74.13 -182.83
CA ARG A 12 93.15 -74.49 -181.67
C ARG A 12 93.63 -73.27 -180.90
N ARG A 13 93.82 -72.12 -181.56
CA ARG A 13 94.26 -70.88 -180.89
C ARG A 13 93.14 -70.23 -180.08
N LYS A 14 91.90 -70.25 -180.59
CA LYS A 14 90.71 -69.75 -179.87
C LYS A 14 90.37 -70.57 -178.62
N PHE A 15 90.57 -71.89 -178.64
CA PHE A 15 90.30 -72.74 -177.48
C PHE A 15 91.25 -72.45 -176.30
N ARG A 16 92.53 -72.17 -176.58
CA ARG A 16 93.55 -71.90 -175.54
C ARG A 16 93.33 -70.58 -174.80
N VAL A 17 92.81 -69.55 -175.47
CA VAL A 17 92.50 -68.25 -174.85
C VAL A 17 91.29 -68.37 -173.92
N LEU A 18 90.22 -69.02 -174.38
CA LEU A 18 89.02 -69.25 -173.57
C LEU A 18 89.27 -70.11 -172.32
N GLU A 19 90.20 -71.06 -172.41
CA GLU A 19 90.56 -71.90 -171.26
C GLU A 19 91.35 -71.14 -170.19
N ASN A 20 92.19 -70.17 -170.59
CA ASN A 20 92.91 -69.29 -169.68
C ASN A 20 91.97 -68.26 -169.01
N ASP A 21 91.04 -67.66 -169.75
CA ASP A 21 90.07 -66.71 -169.17
C ASP A 21 89.12 -67.41 -168.19
N LYS A 22 88.71 -68.65 -168.48
CA LYS A 22 87.91 -69.47 -167.56
C LYS A 22 88.66 -69.75 -166.25
N ARG A 23 89.98 -69.93 -166.31
CA ARG A 23 90.83 -70.18 -165.12
C ARG A 23 91.02 -68.91 -164.29
N ALA A 24 91.31 -67.77 -164.92
CA ALA A 24 91.47 -66.49 -164.25
C ALA A 24 90.17 -66.05 -163.54
N TYR A 25 89.01 -66.18 -164.20
CA TYR A 25 87.71 -65.85 -163.60
C TYR A 25 87.36 -66.79 -162.44
N GLY A 26 87.74 -68.08 -162.52
CA GLY A 26 87.56 -69.04 -161.43
C GLY A 26 88.39 -68.70 -160.19
N GLU A 27 89.63 -68.23 -160.37
CA GLU A 27 90.52 -67.83 -159.27
C GLU A 27 90.03 -66.53 -158.60
N GLU A 28 89.55 -65.56 -159.37
CA GLU A 28 89.03 -64.29 -158.85
C GLU A 28 87.73 -64.48 -158.04
N VAL A 29 86.81 -65.33 -158.55
CA VAL A 29 85.59 -65.73 -157.82
C VAL A 29 85.93 -66.47 -156.53
N GLN A 30 86.91 -67.39 -156.54
CA GLN A 30 87.34 -68.08 -155.31
C GLN A 30 87.96 -67.11 -154.28
N MET A 31 88.74 -66.12 -154.72
CA MET A 31 89.31 -65.11 -153.83
C MET A 31 88.22 -64.24 -153.20
N GLN A 32 87.20 -63.85 -153.98
CA GLN A 32 86.06 -63.08 -153.48
C GLN A 32 85.20 -63.88 -152.50
N ILE A 33 84.98 -65.17 -152.75
CA ILE A 33 84.32 -66.09 -151.81
C ILE A 33 85.13 -66.20 -150.51
N ARG A 34 86.47 -66.27 -150.56
CA ARG A 34 87.30 -66.29 -149.35
C ARG A 34 87.18 -65.00 -148.55
N LYS A 35 87.20 -63.82 -149.20
CA LYS A 35 86.96 -62.53 -148.53
C LYS A 35 85.57 -62.45 -147.90
N GLN A 36 84.53 -62.90 -148.62
CA GLN A 36 83.16 -62.93 -148.09
C GLN A 36 83.03 -63.90 -146.91
N ARG A 37 83.64 -65.10 -146.97
CA ARG A 37 83.67 -66.04 -145.83
C ARG A 37 84.40 -65.45 -144.62
N ALA A 38 85.54 -64.80 -144.82
CA ALA A 38 86.26 -64.14 -143.73
C ALA A 38 85.45 -62.99 -143.10
N ALA A 39 84.70 -62.23 -143.90
CA ALA A 39 83.79 -61.20 -143.41
C ALA A 39 82.61 -61.80 -142.62
N VAL A 40 82.01 -62.89 -143.12
CA VAL A 40 80.95 -63.64 -142.41
C VAL A 40 81.47 -64.21 -141.08
N ASP A 41 82.68 -64.77 -141.05
CA ASP A 41 83.30 -65.28 -139.82
C ASP A 41 83.60 -64.16 -138.81
N LYS A 42 83.99 -62.98 -139.29
CA LYS A 42 84.16 -61.80 -138.43
C LYS A 42 82.82 -61.33 -137.86
N LEU A 43 81.82 -61.15 -138.71
CA LEU A 43 80.48 -60.71 -138.30
C LEU A 43 79.79 -61.73 -137.38
N THR A 44 79.97 -63.03 -137.60
CA THR A 44 79.42 -64.06 -136.70
C THR A 44 80.11 -64.07 -135.34
N ARG A 45 81.43 -63.81 -135.27
CA ARG A 45 82.14 -63.60 -133.99
C ARG A 45 81.66 -62.34 -133.28
N GLU A 46 81.51 -61.22 -133.98
CA GLU A 46 80.98 -59.97 -133.41
C GLU A 46 79.53 -60.16 -132.94
N ASN A 47 78.69 -60.84 -133.71
CA ASN A 47 77.31 -61.14 -133.34
C ASN A 47 77.23 -62.08 -132.12
N ARG A 48 78.14 -63.06 -132.00
CA ARG A 48 78.27 -63.88 -130.79
C ARG A 48 78.67 -63.04 -129.58
N LYS A 49 79.66 -62.14 -129.72
CA LYS A 49 80.06 -61.23 -128.63
C LYS A 49 78.92 -60.32 -128.18
N LEU A 50 78.22 -59.67 -129.12
CA LEU A 50 77.07 -58.82 -128.82
C LEU A 50 75.93 -59.60 -128.17
N LYS A 51 75.70 -60.85 -128.57
CA LYS A 51 74.71 -61.72 -127.89
C LYS A 51 75.11 -62.03 -126.46
N VAL A 52 76.39 -62.28 -126.18
CA VAL A 52 76.88 -62.49 -124.81
C VAL A 52 76.73 -61.22 -123.99
N GLU A 53 77.21 -60.07 -124.50
CA GLU A 53 77.08 -58.77 -123.82
C GLU A 53 75.61 -58.38 -123.57
N LEU A 54 74.71 -58.61 -124.53
CA LEU A 54 73.28 -58.37 -124.36
C LEU A 54 72.69 -59.27 -123.27
N ASN A 55 73.12 -60.52 -123.20
CA ASN A 55 72.61 -61.45 -122.19
C ASN A 55 73.15 -61.13 -120.80
N GLU A 56 74.42 -60.70 -120.71
CA GLU A 56 75.01 -60.18 -119.46
C GLU A 56 74.32 -58.89 -119.02
N GLN A 57 74.10 -57.93 -119.91
CA GLN A 57 73.35 -56.72 -119.60
C GLN A 57 71.92 -57.03 -119.16
N ARG A 58 71.21 -57.93 -119.86
CA ARG A 58 69.86 -58.38 -119.44
C ARG A 58 69.88 -59.05 -118.08
N SER A 59 70.89 -59.89 -117.80
CA SER A 59 71.03 -60.54 -116.51
C SER A 59 71.28 -59.54 -115.40
N VAL A 60 72.15 -58.55 -115.62
CA VAL A 60 72.46 -57.49 -114.65
C VAL A 60 71.26 -56.56 -114.46
N THR A 61 70.57 -56.13 -115.53
CA THR A 61 69.37 -55.29 -115.41
C THR A 61 68.24 -56.04 -114.70
N ASN A 62 68.03 -57.32 -115.01
CA ASN A 62 67.00 -58.13 -114.35
C ASN A 62 67.37 -58.39 -112.89
N ALA A 63 68.64 -58.68 -112.58
CA ALA A 63 69.10 -58.84 -111.20
C ALA A 63 68.91 -57.55 -110.40
N ASN A 64 69.31 -56.40 -110.94
CA ASN A 64 69.14 -55.10 -110.30
C ASN A 64 67.65 -54.72 -110.12
N GLN A 65 66.80 -55.00 -111.11
CA GLN A 65 65.36 -54.80 -110.99
C GLN A 65 64.73 -55.71 -109.93
N ASN A 66 65.14 -56.98 -109.86
CA ASN A 66 64.66 -57.91 -108.84
C ASN A 66 65.12 -57.53 -107.43
N VAL A 67 66.36 -57.03 -107.28
CA VAL A 67 66.85 -56.49 -106.00
C VAL A 67 66.05 -55.26 -105.59
N LEU A 68 65.86 -54.29 -106.49
CA LEU A 68 65.08 -53.08 -106.20
C LEU A 68 63.61 -53.38 -105.87
N LEU A 69 62.99 -54.32 -106.59
CA LEU A 69 61.64 -54.79 -106.29
C LEU A 69 61.58 -55.55 -104.96
N GLY A 70 62.61 -56.34 -104.63
CA GLY A 70 62.74 -57.01 -103.33
C GLY A 70 62.90 -56.03 -102.17
N GLU A 71 63.74 -54.99 -102.32
CA GLU A 71 63.89 -53.90 -101.36
C GLU A 71 62.60 -53.11 -101.17
N LYS A 72 61.89 -52.81 -102.27
CA LYS A 72 60.60 -52.12 -102.20
C LYS A 72 59.52 -53.00 -101.56
N MET A 73 59.51 -54.29 -101.84
CA MET A 73 58.59 -55.26 -101.26
C MET A 73 58.85 -55.49 -99.77
N THR A 74 60.12 -55.57 -99.36
CA THR A 74 60.50 -55.64 -97.94
C THR A 74 60.11 -54.35 -97.20
N SER A 75 60.41 -53.18 -97.76
CA SER A 75 59.99 -51.89 -97.19
C SER A 75 58.46 -51.74 -97.08
N LEU A 76 57.71 -52.18 -98.09
CA LEU A 76 56.24 -52.20 -98.06
C LEU A 76 55.71 -53.19 -97.02
N ASN A 77 56.31 -54.38 -96.90
CA ASN A 77 55.92 -55.36 -95.89
C ASN A 77 56.21 -54.82 -94.47
N GLU A 78 57.36 -54.18 -94.24
CA GLU A 78 57.66 -53.52 -92.97
C GLU A 78 56.67 -52.38 -92.65
N ALA A 79 56.25 -51.61 -93.66
CA ALA A 79 55.22 -50.59 -93.50
C ALA A 79 53.83 -51.21 -93.18
N CYS A 80 53.47 -52.31 -93.83
CA CYS A 80 52.26 -53.08 -93.51
C CYS A 80 52.32 -53.64 -92.08
N ASP A 81 53.43 -54.27 -91.69
CA ASP A 81 53.61 -54.83 -90.35
C ASP A 81 53.56 -53.76 -89.26
N THR A 82 54.18 -52.59 -89.50
CA THR A 82 54.14 -51.47 -88.54
C THR A 82 52.76 -50.85 -88.44
N THR A 83 52.04 -50.69 -89.56
CA THR A 83 50.65 -50.18 -89.55
C THR A 83 49.69 -51.18 -88.93
N GLN A 84 49.88 -52.48 -89.17
CA GLN A 84 49.13 -53.56 -88.52
C GLN A 84 49.35 -53.56 -87.01
N LYS A 85 50.61 -53.50 -86.54
CA LYS A 85 50.92 -53.39 -85.10
C LYS A 85 50.31 -52.14 -84.46
N LYS A 86 50.31 -50.99 -85.16
CA LYS A 86 49.66 -49.77 -84.69
C LYS A 86 48.14 -49.92 -84.61
N LEU A 87 47.53 -50.55 -85.63
CA LEU A 87 46.09 -50.82 -85.64
C LEU A 87 45.69 -51.77 -84.50
N GLU A 88 46.46 -52.82 -84.26
CA GLU A 88 46.25 -53.75 -83.15
C GLU A 88 46.36 -53.03 -81.79
N ALA A 89 47.36 -52.15 -81.62
CA ALA A 89 47.50 -51.34 -80.41
C ALA A 89 46.33 -50.37 -80.20
N GLU A 90 45.86 -49.70 -81.26
CA GLU A 90 44.68 -48.81 -81.19
C GLU A 90 43.38 -49.59 -80.92
N LEU A 91 43.22 -50.78 -81.48
CA LEU A 91 42.09 -51.66 -81.17
C LEU A 91 42.11 -52.11 -79.71
N LEU A 92 43.29 -52.40 -79.15
CA LEU A 92 43.43 -52.76 -77.74
C LEU A 92 43.10 -51.57 -76.84
N LYS A 93 43.62 -50.37 -77.12
CA LYS A 93 43.24 -49.13 -76.42
C LYS A 93 41.74 -48.87 -76.51
N LYS A 94 41.12 -49.07 -77.67
CA LYS A 94 39.67 -48.91 -77.85
C LYS A 94 38.91 -49.86 -76.93
N ARG A 95 39.30 -51.14 -76.86
CA ARG A 95 38.70 -52.12 -75.94
C ARG A 95 38.85 -51.67 -74.48
N GLU A 96 40.04 -51.25 -74.07
CA GLU A 96 40.26 -50.74 -72.72
C GLU A 96 39.37 -49.54 -72.41
N MET A 97 39.27 -48.56 -73.32
CA MET A 97 38.40 -47.40 -73.14
C MET A 97 36.92 -47.78 -73.09
N THR A 98 36.49 -48.77 -73.87
CA THR A 98 35.14 -49.33 -73.78
C THR A 98 34.89 -49.97 -72.42
N THR A 99 35.83 -50.77 -71.89
CA THR A 99 35.69 -51.35 -70.54
C THR A 99 35.68 -50.30 -69.42
N LYS A 100 36.47 -49.23 -69.55
CA LYS A 100 36.44 -48.10 -68.61
C LYS A 100 35.11 -47.34 -68.69
N LYS A 101 34.56 -47.18 -69.89
CA LYS A 101 33.24 -46.57 -70.07
C LYS A 101 32.14 -47.42 -69.42
N THR A 102 32.10 -48.72 -69.67
CA THR A 102 31.07 -49.60 -69.09
C THR A 102 31.17 -49.65 -67.57
N THR A 103 32.37 -49.72 -67.00
CA THR A 103 32.56 -49.70 -65.54
C THR A 103 32.14 -48.37 -64.92
N LEU A 104 32.39 -47.24 -65.58
CA LEU A 104 31.89 -45.93 -65.15
C LEU A 104 30.37 -45.84 -65.27
N ASP A 105 29.78 -46.31 -66.37
CA ASP A 105 28.34 -46.32 -66.57
C ASP A 105 27.63 -47.18 -65.52
N GLU A 106 28.17 -48.36 -65.21
CA GLU A 106 27.67 -49.21 -64.11
C GLU A 106 27.77 -48.51 -62.75
N ARG A 107 28.90 -47.83 -62.48
CA ARG A 107 29.09 -47.11 -61.22
C ARG A 107 28.12 -45.93 -61.11
N ILE A 108 27.89 -45.19 -62.20
CA ILE A 108 26.90 -44.12 -62.27
C ILE A 108 25.49 -44.69 -62.02
N MET A 109 25.14 -45.79 -62.68
CA MET A 109 23.84 -46.46 -62.48
C MET A 109 23.65 -46.90 -61.04
N ARG A 110 24.64 -47.57 -60.42
CA ARG A 110 24.59 -47.95 -59.00
C ARG A 110 24.44 -46.74 -58.08
N THR A 111 25.13 -45.63 -58.36
CA THR A 111 24.95 -44.40 -57.56
C THR A 111 23.58 -43.76 -57.75
N ARG A 112 23.02 -43.77 -58.97
CA ARG A 112 21.67 -43.27 -59.25
C ARG A 112 20.60 -44.13 -58.63
N GLU A 113 20.76 -45.45 -58.65
CA GLU A 113 19.88 -46.41 -58.00
C GLU A 113 19.90 -46.23 -56.49
N LYS A 114 21.09 -46.08 -55.88
CA LYS A 114 21.22 -45.71 -54.46
C LYS A 114 20.56 -44.37 -54.14
N MET A 115 20.81 -43.33 -54.94
CA MET A 115 20.15 -42.03 -54.77
C MET A 115 18.63 -42.12 -54.93
N GLY A 116 18.13 -42.91 -55.89
CA GLY A 116 16.70 -43.17 -56.08
C GLY A 116 16.08 -43.95 -54.92
N SER A 117 16.77 -44.97 -54.40
CA SER A 117 16.33 -45.74 -53.23
C SER A 117 16.27 -44.91 -51.95
N MET A 118 17.10 -43.86 -51.84
CA MET A 118 17.09 -42.90 -50.73
C MET A 118 16.13 -41.72 -50.95
N GLY A 119 15.21 -41.81 -51.92
CA GLY A 119 14.18 -40.81 -52.19
C GLY A 119 14.59 -39.67 -53.12
N GLY A 120 15.76 -39.78 -53.77
CA GLY A 120 16.29 -38.79 -54.71
C GLY A 120 17.10 -37.67 -54.04
N VAL A 121 17.62 -36.75 -54.86
CA VAL A 121 18.52 -35.66 -54.41
C VAL A 121 17.81 -34.70 -53.43
N ASN A 122 16.48 -34.57 -53.55
CA ASN A 122 15.69 -33.65 -52.72
C ASN A 122 15.20 -34.28 -51.40
N ALA A 123 15.26 -35.61 -51.24
CA ALA A 123 14.77 -36.27 -50.02
C ALA A 123 15.57 -35.86 -48.77
N ALA A 124 16.88 -35.66 -48.89
CA ALA A 124 17.70 -35.16 -47.77
C ALA A 124 17.31 -33.72 -47.36
N ARG A 125 16.90 -32.89 -48.33
CA ARG A 125 16.44 -31.53 -48.05
C ARG A 125 15.04 -31.53 -47.43
N GLU A 126 14.13 -32.32 -47.98
CA GLU A 126 12.76 -32.43 -47.49
C GLU A 126 12.70 -33.02 -46.07
N THR A 127 13.53 -34.04 -45.78
CA THR A 127 13.66 -34.59 -44.42
C THR A 127 14.22 -33.55 -43.45
N ASN A 128 15.26 -32.80 -43.82
CA ASN A 128 15.77 -31.70 -42.99
C ASN A 128 14.75 -30.58 -42.77
N GLU A 129 13.97 -30.22 -43.79
CA GLU A 129 12.88 -29.24 -43.65
C GLU A 129 11.76 -29.75 -42.74
N ALA A 130 11.40 -31.04 -42.83
CA ALA A 130 10.43 -31.69 -41.95
C ALA A 130 10.91 -31.73 -40.49
N ILE A 131 12.17 -32.12 -40.26
CA ILE A 131 12.80 -32.11 -38.93
C ILE A 131 12.81 -30.68 -38.36
N SER A 132 13.19 -29.69 -39.16
CA SER A 132 13.21 -28.28 -38.74
C SER A 132 11.81 -27.77 -38.34
N LYS A 133 10.76 -28.16 -39.09
CA LYS A 133 9.37 -27.86 -38.72
C LYS A 133 8.99 -28.55 -37.42
N GLN A 134 9.39 -29.80 -37.23
CA GLN A 134 9.11 -30.54 -36.00
C GLN A 134 9.81 -29.93 -34.78
N ILE A 135 11.07 -29.51 -34.91
CA ILE A 135 11.80 -28.77 -33.87
C ILE A 135 11.02 -27.53 -33.47
N ARG A 136 10.59 -26.69 -34.43
CA ARG A 136 9.79 -25.49 -34.14
C ARG A 136 8.48 -25.79 -33.43
N VAL A 137 7.81 -26.89 -33.76
CA VAL A 137 6.57 -27.30 -33.08
C VAL A 137 6.85 -27.71 -31.63
N LEU A 138 7.94 -28.45 -31.40
CA LEU A 138 8.35 -28.86 -30.07
C LEU A 138 8.81 -27.68 -29.21
N GLU A 139 9.55 -26.74 -29.77
CA GLU A 139 9.95 -25.48 -29.12
C GLU A 139 8.72 -24.68 -28.70
N ASN A 140 7.77 -24.44 -29.62
CA ASN A 140 6.52 -23.75 -29.30
C ASN A 140 5.70 -24.46 -28.21
N ARG A 141 5.73 -25.80 -28.19
CA ARG A 141 5.05 -26.59 -27.16
C ARG A 141 5.75 -26.47 -25.81
N LEU A 142 7.09 -26.44 -25.80
CA LEU A 142 7.90 -26.21 -24.61
C LEU A 142 7.65 -24.80 -24.04
N ASP A 143 7.66 -23.78 -24.89
CA ASP A 143 7.41 -22.39 -24.47
C ASP A 143 6.03 -22.24 -23.84
N LYS A 144 5.00 -22.82 -24.47
CA LYS A 144 3.64 -22.84 -23.88
C LYS A 144 3.58 -23.58 -22.56
N ALA A 145 4.34 -24.66 -22.39
CA ALA A 145 4.41 -25.39 -21.13
C ALA A 145 5.14 -24.58 -20.05
N LEU A 146 6.23 -23.91 -20.39
CA LEU A 146 6.98 -23.01 -19.50
C LEU A 146 6.14 -21.82 -19.08
N GLN A 147 5.39 -21.21 -20.00
CA GLN A 147 4.46 -20.14 -19.68
C GLN A 147 3.42 -20.59 -18.64
N LYS A 148 2.75 -21.73 -18.88
CA LYS A 148 1.77 -22.29 -17.93
C LYS A 148 2.40 -22.64 -16.58
N PHE A 149 3.63 -23.16 -16.59
CA PHE A 149 4.37 -23.44 -15.37
C PHE A 149 4.64 -22.16 -14.57
N ASN A 150 5.12 -21.10 -15.23
CA ASN A 150 5.38 -19.81 -14.59
C ASN A 150 4.10 -19.16 -14.06
N GLU A 151 2.99 -19.24 -14.80
CA GLU A 151 1.66 -18.80 -14.36
C GLU A 151 1.21 -19.56 -13.10
N ALA A 152 1.37 -20.88 -13.08
CA ALA A 152 1.05 -21.71 -11.91
C ALA A 152 1.95 -21.40 -10.70
N VAL A 153 3.23 -21.10 -10.93
CA VAL A 153 4.15 -20.68 -9.87
C VAL A 153 3.76 -19.30 -9.31
N ALA A 154 3.42 -18.35 -10.16
CA ALA A 154 2.95 -17.03 -9.74
C ALA A 154 1.64 -17.12 -8.93
N HIS A 155 0.69 -17.94 -9.39
CA HIS A 155 -0.54 -18.20 -8.66
C HIS A 155 -0.27 -18.87 -7.29
N ASN A 156 0.60 -19.87 -7.24
CA ASN A 156 1.01 -20.49 -5.97
C ASN A 156 1.70 -19.51 -5.03
N LYS A 157 2.48 -18.57 -5.56
CA LYS A 157 3.10 -17.51 -4.75
C LYS A 157 2.04 -16.61 -4.12
N SER A 158 1.06 -16.16 -4.91
CA SER A 158 -0.08 -15.36 -4.41
C SER A 158 -0.89 -16.11 -3.34
N LEU A 159 -1.17 -17.40 -3.55
CA LEU A 159 -1.84 -18.23 -2.53
C LEU A 159 -1.03 -18.35 -1.24
N ARG A 160 0.29 -18.52 -1.33
CA ARG A 160 1.17 -18.56 -0.14
C ARG A 160 1.14 -17.23 0.62
N GLU A 161 1.22 -16.12 -0.08
CA GLU A 161 1.14 -14.78 0.53
C GLU A 161 -0.23 -14.56 1.22
N SER A 162 -1.33 -15.02 0.60
CA SER A 162 -2.65 -14.98 1.20
C SER A 162 -2.75 -15.86 2.45
N ILE A 163 -2.21 -17.09 2.41
CA ILE A 163 -2.15 -17.98 3.59
C ILE A 163 -1.35 -17.34 4.72
N ASP A 164 -0.21 -16.72 4.42
CA ASP A 164 0.63 -16.06 5.42
C ASP A 164 -0.03 -14.78 5.96
N GLY A 165 -0.84 -14.09 5.15
CA GLY A 165 -1.74 -13.03 5.59
C GLY A 165 -2.75 -13.53 6.63
N LEU A 166 -3.53 -14.56 6.26
CA LEU A 166 -4.54 -15.17 7.13
C LEU A 166 -3.93 -15.74 8.43
N ARG A 167 -2.71 -16.29 8.38
CA ARG A 167 -2.00 -16.77 9.57
C ARG A 167 -1.64 -15.63 10.52
N ARG A 168 -1.14 -14.50 10.00
CA ARG A 168 -0.85 -13.30 10.81
C ARG A 168 -2.12 -12.76 11.45
N GLU A 169 -3.20 -12.65 10.68
CA GLU A 169 -4.50 -12.23 11.19
C GLU A 169 -4.98 -13.16 12.31
N ARG A 170 -4.89 -14.48 12.12
CA ARG A 170 -5.27 -15.46 13.15
C ARG A 170 -4.48 -15.28 14.45
N VAL A 171 -3.17 -15.00 14.38
CA VAL A 171 -2.35 -14.74 15.57
C VAL A 171 -2.82 -13.47 16.29
N VAL A 172 -3.17 -12.42 15.54
CA VAL A 172 -3.73 -11.18 16.10
C VAL A 172 -5.07 -11.46 16.77
N PHE A 173 -5.98 -12.18 16.10
CA PHE A 173 -7.27 -12.58 16.68
C PHE A 173 -7.12 -13.42 17.94
N ASP A 174 -6.24 -14.43 17.95
CA ASP A 174 -5.96 -15.25 19.14
C ASP A 174 -5.44 -14.38 20.30
N SER A 175 -4.63 -13.35 20.00
CA SER A 175 -4.13 -12.42 21.02
C SER A 175 -5.24 -11.53 21.61
N ILE A 176 -6.15 -11.04 20.75
CA ILE A 176 -7.30 -10.22 21.15
C ILE A 176 -8.28 -11.07 21.98
N TYR A 177 -8.57 -12.30 21.53
CA TYR A 177 -9.42 -13.23 22.23
C TYR A 177 -8.90 -13.52 23.65
N LYS A 178 -7.60 -13.79 23.80
CA LYS A 178 -6.98 -13.99 25.12
C LYS A 178 -7.03 -12.74 25.99
N LYS A 179 -6.95 -11.54 25.42
CA LYS A 179 -7.12 -10.28 26.19
C LYS A 179 -8.56 -10.17 26.69
N LEU A 180 -9.55 -10.29 25.80
CA LEU A 180 -10.97 -10.27 26.14
C LEU A 180 -11.34 -11.33 27.19
N GLU A 181 -10.76 -12.53 27.10
CA GLU A 181 -10.97 -13.60 28.08
C GLU A 181 -10.42 -13.22 29.46
N ARG A 182 -9.23 -12.59 29.53
CA ARG A 182 -8.67 -12.07 30.78
C ARG A 182 -9.53 -10.95 31.36
N ASP A 183 -9.92 -9.99 30.53
CA ASP A 183 -10.75 -8.85 30.96
C ASP A 183 -12.11 -9.35 31.49
N LEU A 184 -12.71 -10.34 30.82
CA LEU A 184 -13.94 -10.96 31.28
C LEU A 184 -13.76 -11.69 32.62
N GLN A 185 -12.63 -12.36 32.82
CA GLN A 185 -12.33 -13.01 34.10
C GLN A 185 -12.08 -12.00 35.23
N GLU A 186 -11.41 -10.88 34.92
CA GLU A 186 -11.21 -9.78 35.86
C GLU A 186 -12.54 -9.14 36.25
N LYS A 187 -13.42 -8.84 35.29
CA LYS A 187 -14.75 -8.30 35.56
C LYS A 187 -15.63 -9.24 36.37
N LYS A 188 -15.54 -10.56 36.15
CA LYS A 188 -16.21 -11.56 37.00
C LYS A 188 -15.69 -11.53 38.43
N LYS A 189 -14.38 -11.36 38.62
CA LYS A 189 -13.77 -11.25 39.96
C LYS A 189 -14.18 -9.96 40.65
N GLU A 190 -14.18 -8.83 39.95
CA GLU A 190 -14.68 -7.56 40.47
C GLU A 190 -16.16 -7.68 40.87
N MET A 191 -16.99 -8.29 40.03
CA MET A 191 -18.40 -8.53 40.33
C MET A 191 -18.57 -9.39 41.60
N ALA A 192 -17.80 -10.47 41.74
CA ALA A 192 -17.81 -11.28 42.95
C ALA A 192 -17.41 -10.48 44.20
N ASN A 193 -16.35 -9.66 44.11
CA ASN A 193 -15.92 -8.80 45.20
C ASN A 193 -17.00 -7.77 45.59
N ILE A 194 -17.67 -7.16 44.62
CA ILE A 194 -18.76 -6.20 44.88
C ILE A 194 -19.92 -6.90 45.59
N ILE A 195 -20.26 -8.13 45.20
CA ILE A 195 -21.30 -8.92 45.87
C ILE A 195 -20.89 -9.24 47.32
N GLU A 196 -19.65 -9.62 47.57
CA GLU A 196 -19.15 -9.86 48.93
C GLU A 196 -19.23 -8.60 49.80
N VAL A 197 -18.77 -7.45 49.28
CA VAL A 197 -18.86 -6.16 49.98
C VAL A 197 -20.32 -5.77 50.24
N ALA A 198 -21.20 -5.96 49.25
CA ALA A 198 -22.62 -5.68 49.41
C ALA A 198 -23.27 -6.56 50.49
N ASN A 199 -22.96 -7.86 50.51
CA ASN A 199 -23.44 -8.78 51.54
C ASN A 199 -22.95 -8.38 52.93
N ALA A 200 -21.67 -8.03 53.08
CA ALA A 200 -21.13 -7.54 54.34
C ALA A 200 -21.83 -6.24 54.80
N ALA A 201 -22.11 -5.32 53.88
CA ALA A 201 -22.86 -4.10 54.18
C ALA A 201 -24.32 -4.39 54.57
N TYR A 202 -24.98 -5.36 53.93
CA TYR A 202 -26.33 -5.80 54.32
C TYR A 202 -26.34 -6.41 55.72
N GLU A 203 -25.39 -7.29 56.04
CA GLU A 203 -25.26 -7.88 57.38
C GLU A 203 -25.02 -6.81 58.44
N ALA A 204 -24.11 -5.86 58.19
CA ALA A 204 -23.84 -4.75 59.11
C ALA A 204 -25.07 -3.87 59.33
N ARG A 205 -25.81 -3.57 58.25
CA ARG A 205 -27.06 -2.79 58.32
C ARG A 205 -28.13 -3.54 59.13
N ASP A 206 -28.33 -4.82 58.86
CA ASP A 206 -29.34 -5.62 59.53
C ASP A 206 -29.01 -5.79 61.03
N GLN A 207 -27.74 -5.95 61.38
CA GLN A 207 -27.28 -5.92 62.78
C GLN A 207 -27.57 -4.58 63.45
N ALA A 208 -27.26 -3.45 62.79
CA ALA A 208 -27.54 -2.12 63.32
C ALA A 208 -29.05 -1.86 63.48
N GLN A 209 -29.87 -2.30 62.52
CA GLN A 209 -31.33 -2.22 62.62
C GLN A 209 -31.85 -3.07 63.78
N GLN A 210 -31.33 -4.27 63.98
CA GLN A 210 -31.73 -5.13 65.08
C GLN A 210 -31.35 -4.55 66.45
N GLN A 211 -30.16 -3.94 66.57
CA GLN A 211 -29.76 -3.19 67.77
C GLN A 211 -30.66 -1.98 68.01
N MET A 212 -30.98 -1.21 66.97
CA MET A 212 -31.90 -0.07 67.05
C MET A 212 -33.29 -0.52 67.53
N HIS A 213 -33.82 -1.61 66.98
CA HIS A 213 -35.10 -2.17 67.41
C HIS A 213 -35.07 -2.64 68.87
N ALA A 214 -33.98 -3.28 69.30
CA ALA A 214 -33.80 -3.70 70.68
C ALA A 214 -33.74 -2.50 71.65
N LEU A 215 -32.97 -1.46 71.32
CA LEU A 215 -32.89 -0.23 72.10
C LEU A 215 -34.24 0.49 72.18
N LYS A 216 -34.98 0.55 71.06
CA LYS A 216 -36.31 1.15 71.05
C LYS A 216 -37.30 0.38 71.94
N ALA A 217 -37.29 -0.96 71.85
CA ALA A 217 -38.13 -1.80 72.71
C ALA A 217 -37.77 -1.66 74.19
N GLN A 218 -36.48 -1.51 74.52
CA GLN A 218 -36.03 -1.23 75.88
C GLN A 218 -36.50 0.15 76.36
N ALA A 219 -36.32 1.20 75.55
CA ALA A 219 -36.75 2.56 75.87
C ALA A 219 -38.28 2.64 76.07
N ASP A 220 -39.06 1.96 75.22
CA ASP A 220 -40.52 1.90 75.35
C ASP A 220 -40.92 1.18 76.66
N LYS A 221 -40.20 0.13 77.05
CA LYS A 221 -40.44 -0.58 78.31
C LYS A 221 -40.12 0.29 79.52
N GLU A 222 -38.97 0.96 79.52
CA GLU A 222 -38.57 1.89 80.58
C GLU A 222 -39.55 3.06 80.68
N HIS A 223 -40.02 3.59 79.55
CA HIS A 223 -41.03 4.65 79.54
C HIS A 223 -42.37 4.18 80.11
N GLN A 224 -42.81 2.95 79.79
CA GLN A 224 -44.01 2.37 80.38
C GLN A 224 -43.87 2.12 81.89
N GLU A 225 -42.69 1.71 82.35
CA GLU A 225 -42.39 1.55 83.78
C GLU A 225 -42.42 2.92 84.49
N PHE A 226 -41.76 3.93 83.92
CA PHE A 226 -41.82 5.31 84.42
C PHE A 226 -43.25 5.87 84.47
N GLU A 227 -44.07 5.66 83.44
CA GLU A 227 -45.47 6.08 83.45
C GLU A 227 -46.28 5.41 84.56
N LYS A 228 -46.02 4.11 84.84
CA LYS A 228 -46.70 3.39 85.93
C LYS A 228 -46.32 3.98 87.27
N GLU A 229 -45.01 4.17 87.50
CA GLU A 229 -44.50 4.81 88.72
C GLU A 229 -45.04 6.23 88.88
N TRP A 230 -45.08 7.00 87.80
CA TRP A 230 -45.65 8.36 87.78
C TRP A 230 -47.14 8.38 88.15
N LYS A 231 -47.93 7.47 87.57
CA LYS A 231 -49.35 7.31 87.89
C LYS A 231 -49.55 6.90 89.35
N GLU A 232 -48.72 6.00 89.87
CA GLU A 232 -48.76 5.57 91.27
C GLU A 232 -48.42 6.72 92.22
N LEU A 233 -47.34 7.47 91.94
CA LEU A 233 -46.93 8.64 92.70
C LEU A 233 -47.99 9.75 92.63
N GLY A 234 -48.57 9.98 91.45
CA GLY A 234 -49.71 10.88 91.25
C GLY A 234 -50.92 10.49 92.10
N ARG A 235 -51.25 9.19 92.16
CA ARG A 235 -52.33 8.67 93.03
C ARG A 235 -52.00 8.88 94.51
N LEU A 236 -50.75 8.71 94.90
CA LEU A 236 -50.30 8.93 96.28
C LEU A 236 -50.45 10.40 96.68
N ILE A 237 -50.06 11.33 95.80
CA ILE A 237 -50.21 12.78 95.98
C ILE A 237 -51.69 13.17 95.98
N GLU A 238 -52.52 12.61 95.09
CA GLU A 238 -53.96 12.89 95.07
C GLU A 238 -54.64 12.40 96.35
N ASN A 239 -54.25 11.22 96.86
CA ASN A 239 -54.71 10.71 98.15
C ASN A 239 -54.26 11.62 99.31
N ASP A 240 -53.00 12.07 99.33
CA ASP A 240 -52.50 13.03 100.32
C ASP A 240 -53.23 14.38 100.24
N LYS A 241 -53.51 14.87 99.02
CA LYS A 241 -54.28 16.09 98.79
C LYS A 241 -55.72 15.93 99.26
N LYS A 242 -56.39 14.83 98.94
CA LYS A 242 -57.75 14.52 99.44
C LYS A 242 -57.76 14.41 100.96
N MET A 243 -56.74 13.80 101.56
CA MET A 243 -56.61 13.74 103.02
C MET A 243 -56.43 15.14 103.62
N LYS A 244 -55.55 15.97 103.06
CA LYS A 244 -55.36 17.36 103.49
C LYS A 244 -56.60 18.22 103.28
N GLU A 245 -57.32 18.06 102.16
CA GLU A 245 -58.58 18.75 101.89
C GLU A 245 -59.68 18.30 102.85
N TYR A 246 -59.75 17.00 103.16
CA TYR A 246 -60.67 16.47 104.17
C TYR A 246 -60.35 17.01 105.57
N MET A 247 -59.06 17.09 105.95
CA MET A 247 -58.62 17.71 107.19
C MET A 247 -58.97 19.20 107.24
N LYS A 248 -58.74 19.95 106.15
CA LYS A 248 -59.15 21.36 106.02
C LYS A 248 -60.65 21.56 106.03
N LEU A 249 -61.43 20.65 105.44
CA LEU A 249 -62.89 20.70 105.47
C LEU A 249 -63.41 20.47 106.89
N LYS A 250 -62.83 19.51 107.62
CA LYS A 250 -63.07 19.33 109.06
C LYS A 250 -62.66 20.54 109.88
N GLU A 251 -61.56 21.19 109.53
CA GLU A 251 -61.07 22.41 110.17
C GLU A 251 -62.02 23.59 109.89
N LYS A 252 -62.53 23.71 108.65
CA LYS A 252 -63.57 24.67 108.28
C LYS A 252 -64.94 24.37 108.90
N GLU A 253 -65.34 23.12 109.05
CA GLU A 253 -66.56 22.75 109.80
C GLU A 253 -66.41 23.13 111.28
N ARG A 254 -65.19 23.05 111.82
CA ARG A 254 -64.84 23.51 113.17
C ARG A 254 -64.80 25.05 113.27
N GLU A 255 -64.39 25.75 112.22
CA GLU A 255 -64.50 27.23 112.10
C GLU A 255 -65.94 27.69 111.88
N GLN A 256 -66.77 26.92 111.16
CA GLN A 256 -68.20 27.19 110.94
C GLN A 256 -69.03 27.04 112.21
N GLN A 257 -68.56 26.29 113.22
CA GLN A 257 -69.16 26.29 114.56
C GLN A 257 -68.78 27.54 115.40
N ILE A 258 -67.82 28.37 114.97
CA ILE A 258 -67.31 29.50 115.76
C ILE A 258 -67.74 30.89 115.21
N GLN A 259 -68.33 31.01 114.02
CA GLN A 259 -68.70 32.33 113.48
C GLN A 259 -70.20 32.50 113.23
N LYS A 260 -70.91 32.78 114.33
CA LYS A 260 -72.18 33.50 114.35
C LYS A 260 -71.87 34.94 114.83
N GLY A 261 -71.80 35.91 113.92
CA GLY A 261 -71.58 37.31 114.28
C GLY A 261 -71.23 38.21 113.09
N GLU A 262 -72.26 38.92 112.60
CA GLU A 262 -72.34 40.23 111.91
C GLU A 262 -71.13 40.73 111.09
N LEU A 263 -71.25 40.77 109.75
CA LEU A 263 -71.69 41.91 108.88
C LEU A 263 -70.54 42.91 108.60
N SER A 264 -70.12 43.04 107.34
CA SER A 264 -70.11 44.33 106.61
C SER A 264 -69.41 44.30 105.23
N LEU A 265 -70.18 44.72 104.22
CA LEU A 265 -69.77 45.59 103.11
C LEU A 265 -68.84 45.04 102.02
N ASP A 266 -69.45 44.29 101.10
CA ASP A 266 -69.74 44.65 99.69
C ASP A 266 -68.93 45.72 98.92
N ASP A 267 -67.69 46.04 99.27
CA ASP A 267 -66.83 46.92 98.43
C ASP A 267 -65.39 46.43 98.25
N GLU A 268 -65.10 45.17 98.60
CA GLU A 268 -63.76 44.57 98.42
C GLU A 268 -63.66 43.60 97.21
N GLN A 269 -64.75 43.40 96.46
CA GLN A 269 -64.80 42.46 95.32
C GLN A 269 -64.46 43.11 93.97
N LYS A 270 -64.50 44.44 93.85
CA LYS A 270 -64.19 45.15 92.60
C LYS A 270 -62.70 45.49 92.41
N THR A 271 -61.92 45.54 93.49
CA THR A 271 -60.46 45.74 93.43
C THR A 271 -59.71 44.43 93.17
N LYS A 272 -60.19 43.28 93.69
CA LYS A 272 -59.62 41.95 93.40
C LYS A 272 -59.78 41.52 91.92
N LYS A 273 -60.87 41.92 91.25
CA LYS A 273 -61.08 41.62 89.81
C LYS A 273 -60.19 42.42 88.84
N ARG A 274 -59.66 43.58 89.26
CA ARG A 274 -58.66 44.34 88.48
C ARG A 274 -57.24 43.85 88.74
N VAL A 275 -56.93 43.42 89.97
CA VAL A 275 -55.66 42.80 90.32
C VAL A 275 -55.50 41.42 89.65
N THR A 276 -56.58 40.62 89.51
CA THR A 276 -56.53 39.34 88.78
C THR A 276 -56.39 39.50 87.27
N LYS A 277 -56.91 40.58 86.66
CA LYS A 277 -56.76 40.85 85.22
C LYS A 277 -55.33 41.31 84.87
N ASN A 278 -54.68 42.08 85.76
CA ASN A 278 -53.26 42.41 85.63
C ASN A 278 -52.34 41.22 85.97
N ALA A 279 -52.74 40.36 86.90
CA ALA A 279 -52.04 39.09 87.16
C ALA A 279 -52.11 38.14 85.95
N TRP A 280 -53.18 38.16 85.17
CA TRP A 280 -53.30 37.37 83.93
C TRP A 280 -52.38 37.87 82.80
N GLY A 281 -52.15 39.18 82.69
CA GLY A 281 -51.15 39.75 81.78
C GLY A 281 -49.72 39.38 82.18
N ILE A 282 -49.43 39.45 83.49
CA ILE A 282 -48.13 39.04 84.03
C ILE A 282 -47.92 37.52 83.90
N VAL A 283 -48.95 36.70 84.06
CA VAL A 283 -48.87 35.24 83.84
C VAL A 283 -48.71 34.90 82.36
N LYS A 284 -49.35 35.65 81.45
CA LYS A 284 -49.18 35.47 80.00
C LYS A 284 -47.77 35.88 79.55
N ASP A 285 -47.26 37.01 80.01
CA ASP A 285 -45.89 37.45 79.73
C ASP A 285 -44.87 36.53 80.40
N LYS A 286 -45.16 36.02 81.61
CA LYS A 286 -44.34 35.01 82.29
C LYS A 286 -44.41 33.64 81.62
N ALA A 287 -45.54 33.25 81.03
CA ALA A 287 -45.69 32.03 80.24
C ALA A 287 -44.98 32.15 78.89
N GLN A 288 -44.98 33.33 78.27
CA GLN A 288 -44.24 33.59 77.05
C GLN A 288 -42.73 33.69 77.31
N LEU A 289 -42.33 34.25 78.47
CA LEU A 289 -40.96 34.22 78.96
C LEU A 289 -40.53 32.80 79.33
N GLN A 290 -41.42 31.98 79.87
CA GLN A 290 -41.20 30.55 80.12
C GLN A 290 -41.10 29.74 78.84
N LEU A 291 -41.92 30.03 77.81
CA LEU A 291 -41.79 29.41 76.48
C LEU A 291 -40.49 29.81 75.78
N SER A 292 -40.05 31.08 75.94
CA SER A 292 -38.74 31.48 75.44
C SER A 292 -37.60 30.89 76.26
N ALA A 293 -37.78 30.74 77.58
CA ALA A 293 -36.81 30.09 78.44
C ALA A 293 -36.73 28.59 78.16
N GLU A 294 -37.85 27.91 77.94
CA GLU A 294 -37.91 26.50 77.53
C GLU A 294 -37.29 26.29 76.15
N ARG A 295 -37.46 27.25 75.23
CA ARG A 295 -36.73 27.23 73.96
C ARG A 295 -35.23 27.41 74.15
N VAL A 296 -34.81 28.34 74.99
CA VAL A 296 -33.40 28.55 75.32
C VAL A 296 -32.83 27.31 76.00
N THR A 297 -33.53 26.69 76.95
CA THR A 297 -33.09 25.45 77.60
C THR A 297 -33.11 24.27 76.64
N ALA A 298 -34.07 24.18 75.71
CA ALA A 298 -34.08 23.14 74.68
C ALA A 298 -32.91 23.30 73.69
N TYR A 299 -32.57 24.54 73.34
CA TYR A 299 -31.38 24.83 72.55
C TYR A 299 -30.11 24.54 73.35
N GLU A 300 -30.03 24.94 74.62
CA GLU A 300 -28.90 24.63 75.52
C GLU A 300 -28.73 23.12 75.74
N GLU A 301 -29.81 22.35 75.87
CA GLU A 301 -29.78 20.89 75.97
C GLU A 301 -29.36 20.23 74.65
N ALA A 302 -29.82 20.74 73.51
CA ALA A 302 -29.38 20.28 72.20
C ALA A 302 -27.89 20.60 71.97
N PHE A 303 -27.43 21.80 72.37
CA PHE A 303 -26.03 22.21 72.32
C PHE A 303 -25.18 21.39 73.28
N ALA A 304 -25.64 21.10 74.50
CA ALA A 304 -24.93 20.26 75.46
C ALA A 304 -24.80 18.82 74.95
N LYS A 305 -25.82 18.28 74.28
CA LYS A 305 -25.76 16.97 73.61
C LYS A 305 -24.76 16.96 72.46
N ILE A 306 -24.74 18.02 71.65
CA ILE A 306 -23.81 18.16 70.53
C ILE A 306 -22.37 18.32 71.07
N GLN A 307 -22.16 19.19 72.06
CA GLN A 307 -20.87 19.39 72.75
C GLN A 307 -20.37 18.10 73.41
N ALA A 308 -21.24 17.31 74.03
CA ALA A 308 -20.88 16.01 74.60
C ALA A 308 -20.53 14.96 73.53
N ALA A 309 -21.12 15.04 72.34
CA ALA A 309 -20.85 14.13 71.23
C ALA A 309 -19.62 14.52 70.39
N THR A 310 -19.35 15.82 70.23
CA THR A 310 -18.26 16.34 69.39
C THR A 310 -17.01 16.73 70.19
N GLY A 311 -17.14 16.99 71.49
CA GLY A 311 -16.03 17.37 72.38
C GLY A 311 -15.52 18.81 72.19
N ILE A 312 -16.16 19.61 71.32
CA ILE A 312 -15.77 21.00 71.02
C ILE A 312 -16.41 21.92 72.06
N SER A 313 -15.59 22.66 72.81
CA SER A 313 -16.06 23.49 73.94
C SER A 313 -16.34 24.95 73.58
N ASP A 314 -15.89 25.39 72.40
CA ASP A 314 -16.15 26.73 71.88
C ASP A 314 -17.37 26.72 70.94
N ILE A 315 -18.35 27.58 71.25
CA ILE A 315 -19.64 27.65 70.55
C ILE A 315 -19.44 28.18 69.12
N ASP A 316 -18.53 29.15 68.94
CA ASP A 316 -18.26 29.74 67.63
C ASP A 316 -17.56 28.73 66.70
N GLU A 317 -16.68 27.88 67.25
CA GLU A 317 -16.04 26.77 66.52
C GLU A 317 -17.04 25.68 66.15
N LEU A 318 -17.99 25.35 67.04
CA LEU A 318 -19.06 24.40 66.75
C LEU A 318 -19.97 24.91 65.63
N VAL A 319 -20.35 26.19 65.65
CA VAL A 319 -21.16 26.79 64.58
C VAL A 319 -20.41 26.81 63.25
N GLN A 320 -19.12 27.17 63.25
CA GLN A 320 -18.27 27.12 62.06
C GLN A 320 -18.14 25.70 61.50
N THR A 321 -17.91 24.70 62.34
CA THR A 321 -17.84 23.30 61.90
C THR A 321 -19.17 22.79 61.37
N PHE A 322 -20.29 23.24 61.93
CA PHE A 322 -21.63 22.91 61.44
C PHE A 322 -21.94 23.58 60.10
N ILE A 323 -21.59 24.86 59.93
CA ILE A 323 -21.71 25.56 58.64
C ILE A 323 -20.84 24.88 57.59
N ASN A 324 -19.59 24.53 57.92
CA ASN A 324 -18.71 23.81 57.00
C ASN A 324 -19.25 22.42 56.66
N ALA A 325 -19.83 21.72 57.63
CA ALA A 325 -20.49 20.43 57.39
C ALA A 325 -21.76 20.60 56.54
N GLU A 326 -22.55 21.64 56.76
CA GLU A 326 -23.75 21.98 55.98
C GLU A 326 -23.37 22.35 54.54
N ASP A 327 -22.32 23.14 54.34
CA ASP A 327 -21.77 23.48 53.02
C ASP A 327 -21.22 22.24 52.31
N GLN A 328 -20.52 21.36 53.01
CA GLN A 328 -20.10 20.07 52.46
C GLN A 328 -21.30 19.20 52.09
N ASN A 329 -22.33 19.15 52.94
CA ASN A 329 -23.53 18.37 52.68
C ASN A 329 -24.33 18.96 51.50
N PHE A 330 -24.39 20.29 51.38
CA PHE A 330 -24.98 20.98 50.24
C PHE A 330 -24.19 20.70 48.96
N SER A 331 -22.86 20.68 49.02
CA SER A 331 -22.01 20.31 47.88
C SER A 331 -22.20 18.85 47.45
N LEU A 332 -22.34 17.92 48.41
CA LEU A 332 -22.65 16.52 48.16
C LEU A 332 -24.04 16.34 47.59
N PHE A 333 -25.02 17.12 48.04
CA PHE A 333 -26.37 17.10 47.50
C PHE A 333 -26.41 17.61 46.05
N ASN A 334 -25.68 18.67 45.73
CA ASN A 334 -25.52 19.14 44.36
C ASN A 334 -24.83 18.09 43.49
N TYR A 335 -23.75 17.48 44.00
CA TYR A 335 -23.07 16.39 43.29
C TYR A 335 -23.98 15.17 43.07
N ALA A 336 -24.81 14.81 44.06
CA ALA A 336 -25.78 13.74 43.91
C ALA A 336 -26.85 14.08 42.86
N ASN A 337 -27.28 15.33 42.77
CA ASN A 337 -28.20 15.79 41.73
C ASN A 337 -27.55 15.78 40.35
N ASP A 338 -26.30 16.24 40.23
CA ASP A 338 -25.54 16.21 38.98
C ASP A 338 -25.31 14.78 38.51
N LEU A 339 -24.93 13.88 39.44
CA LEU A 339 -24.78 12.46 39.14
C LEU A 339 -26.11 11.82 38.74
N SER A 340 -27.22 12.24 39.36
CA SER A 340 -28.56 11.77 38.97
C SER A 340 -28.94 12.24 37.57
N ALA A 341 -28.62 13.49 37.21
CA ALA A 341 -28.82 14.01 35.87
C ALA A 341 -27.93 13.30 34.82
N ASP A 342 -26.70 12.95 35.20
CA ASP A 342 -25.80 12.16 34.35
C ASP A 342 -26.29 10.72 34.19
N ILE A 343 -26.86 10.10 35.23
CA ILE A 343 -27.52 8.80 35.14
C ILE A 343 -28.70 8.88 34.16
N GLU A 344 -29.60 9.86 34.28
CA GLU A 344 -30.71 10.04 33.34
C GLU A 344 -30.22 10.22 31.89
N LYS A 345 -29.15 10.98 31.70
CA LYS A 345 -28.53 11.18 30.39
C LYS A 345 -27.93 9.89 29.82
N LEU A 346 -27.22 9.11 30.65
CA LEU A 346 -26.65 7.82 30.25
C LEU A 346 -27.74 6.78 29.98
N GLU A 347 -28.82 6.75 30.76
CA GLU A 347 -29.98 5.91 30.51
C GLU A 347 -30.67 6.26 29.19
N ALA A 348 -30.81 7.55 28.88
CA ALA A 348 -31.32 8.01 27.60
C ALA A 348 -30.41 7.55 26.44
N GLN A 349 -29.09 7.65 26.58
CA GLN A 349 -28.14 7.13 25.58
C GLN A 349 -28.21 5.61 25.40
N ILE A 350 -28.31 4.86 26.51
CA ILE A 350 -28.48 3.40 26.47
C ILE A 350 -29.80 3.05 25.77
N SER A 351 -30.88 3.81 26.04
CA SER A 351 -32.17 3.60 25.37
C SER A 351 -32.08 3.84 23.86
N ALA A 352 -31.40 4.91 23.43
CA ALA A 352 -31.19 5.25 22.03
C ALA A 352 -30.35 4.18 21.31
N LEU A 353 -29.26 3.72 21.94
CA LEU A 353 -28.43 2.64 21.40
C LEU A 353 -29.18 1.30 21.34
N ARG A 354 -30.07 1.02 22.31
CA ARG A 354 -30.93 -0.16 22.26
C ARG A 354 -31.97 -0.07 21.15
N THR A 355 -32.55 1.09 20.90
CA THR A 355 -33.46 1.29 19.75
C THR A 355 -32.72 1.16 18.43
N GLU A 356 -31.50 1.68 18.32
CA GLU A 356 -30.68 1.54 17.11
C GLU A 356 -30.27 0.08 16.88
N MET A 357 -29.89 -0.66 17.93
CA MET A 357 -29.66 -2.11 17.84
C MET A 357 -30.93 -2.88 17.47
N ALA A 358 -32.10 -2.46 17.97
CA ALA A 358 -33.38 -3.05 17.59
C ALA A 358 -33.70 -2.79 16.11
N ASP A 359 -33.43 -1.59 15.59
CA ASP A 359 -33.66 -1.24 14.19
C ASP A 359 -32.68 -1.97 13.25
N VAL A 360 -31.40 -2.09 13.65
CA VAL A 360 -30.39 -2.86 12.91
C VAL A 360 -30.69 -4.36 12.97
N SER A 361 -31.16 -4.88 14.11
CA SER A 361 -31.56 -6.29 14.21
C SER A 361 -32.90 -6.59 13.54
N ALA A 362 -33.83 -5.64 13.45
CA ALA A 362 -35.08 -5.79 12.69
C ALA A 362 -34.81 -5.75 11.17
N SER A 363 -33.90 -4.87 10.72
CA SER A 363 -33.46 -4.82 9.32
C SER A 363 -32.59 -6.04 8.93
N ALA A 364 -31.82 -6.62 9.85
CA ALA A 364 -31.11 -7.89 9.63
C ALA A 364 -32.01 -9.14 9.80
N GLY A 365 -33.03 -9.07 10.65
CA GLY A 365 -33.85 -10.20 11.08
C GLY A 365 -34.98 -10.59 10.13
N THR A 366 -35.32 -9.76 9.14
CA THR A 366 -36.34 -10.09 8.13
C THR A 366 -35.78 -10.99 7.00
N SER A 367 -34.49 -11.35 7.05
CA SER A 367 -33.82 -12.15 6.01
C SER A 367 -33.44 -13.58 6.44
N LEU A 368 -33.88 -14.07 7.60
CA LEU A 368 -33.50 -15.41 8.08
C LEU A 368 -34.66 -16.27 8.62
N VAL A 369 -35.90 -15.99 8.21
CA VAL A 369 -37.00 -16.96 8.34
C VAL A 369 -37.25 -17.60 6.99
N VAL A 370 -36.90 -18.88 6.94
CA VAL A 370 -37.27 -19.86 5.93
C VAL A 370 -38.77 -19.77 5.64
N ARG A 371 -39.14 -19.02 4.60
CA ARG A 371 -40.38 -19.23 3.85
C ARG A 371 -40.17 -18.74 2.43
N SER A 372 -40.16 -19.69 1.50
CA SER A 372 -40.00 -19.50 0.06
C SER A 372 -40.66 -18.19 -0.44
N PRO A 373 -39.89 -17.19 -0.92
CA PRO A 373 -40.48 -15.99 -1.49
C PRO A 373 -40.92 -16.28 -2.93
N SER A 374 -42.12 -15.79 -3.25
CA SER A 374 -42.64 -15.69 -4.61
C SER A 374 -41.72 -14.82 -5.50
N PRO A 375 -41.63 -15.05 -6.82
CA PRO A 375 -40.67 -14.38 -7.72
C PRO A 375 -40.84 -12.87 -7.90
N THR A 376 -41.89 -12.26 -7.32
CA THR A 376 -42.23 -10.84 -7.55
C THR A 376 -41.61 -9.88 -6.54
N ASP A 377 -41.26 -10.34 -5.34
CA ASP A 377 -40.78 -9.46 -4.26
C ASP A 377 -39.24 -9.36 -4.20
N ALA A 378 -38.53 -10.20 -4.96
CA ALA A 378 -37.06 -10.21 -5.02
C ALA A 378 -36.49 -8.98 -5.74
N MET A 379 -37.15 -8.48 -6.80
CA MET A 379 -36.61 -7.38 -7.61
C MET A 379 -36.65 -6.02 -6.88
N ALA A 380 -37.67 -5.76 -6.06
CA ALA A 380 -37.76 -4.51 -5.30
C ALA A 380 -36.70 -4.44 -4.18
N SER A 381 -36.49 -5.56 -3.47
CA SER A 381 -35.47 -5.64 -2.41
C SER A 381 -34.04 -5.57 -2.96
N GLU A 382 -33.81 -6.06 -4.18
CA GLU A 382 -32.51 -5.96 -4.85
C GLU A 382 -32.22 -4.53 -5.35
N GLN A 383 -33.26 -3.81 -5.80
CA GLN A 383 -33.15 -2.41 -6.20
C GLN A 383 -32.88 -1.47 -5.01
N ASP A 384 -33.48 -1.72 -3.85
CA ASP A 384 -33.22 -0.96 -2.63
C ASP A 384 -31.79 -1.21 -2.10
N LYS A 385 -31.30 -2.46 -2.17
CA LYS A 385 -29.91 -2.79 -1.87
C LYS A 385 -28.95 -2.10 -2.82
N ALA A 386 -29.22 -2.11 -4.12
CA ALA A 386 -28.40 -1.44 -5.12
C ALA A 386 -28.34 0.07 -4.89
N GLN A 387 -29.47 0.73 -4.57
CA GLN A 387 -29.49 2.15 -4.24
C GLN A 387 -28.75 2.47 -2.94
N PHE A 388 -28.82 1.60 -1.93
CA PHE A 388 -28.08 1.76 -0.69
C PHE A 388 -26.56 1.68 -0.94
N PHE A 389 -26.10 0.66 -1.66
CA PHE A 389 -24.69 0.52 -2.03
C PHE A 389 -24.21 1.70 -2.89
N GLN A 390 -25.03 2.19 -3.81
CA GLN A 390 -24.70 3.36 -4.62
C GLN A 390 -24.54 4.63 -3.77
N LYS A 391 -25.42 4.87 -2.79
CA LYS A 391 -25.28 6.00 -1.85
C LYS A 391 -24.05 5.85 -0.95
N LEU A 392 -23.70 4.62 -0.57
CA LEU A 392 -22.53 4.33 0.26
C LEU A 392 -21.24 4.54 -0.52
N GLU A 393 -21.20 4.09 -1.77
CA GLU A 393 -20.12 4.31 -2.73
C GLU A 393 -19.92 5.82 -2.99
N GLU A 394 -21.00 6.57 -3.18
CA GLU A 394 -20.93 8.03 -3.37
C GLU A 394 -20.40 8.74 -2.13
N ARG A 395 -20.82 8.33 -0.92
CA ARG A 395 -20.27 8.85 0.34
C ARG A 395 -18.79 8.51 0.48
N TRP A 396 -18.39 7.29 0.10
CA TRP A 396 -17.00 6.85 0.16
C TRP A 396 -16.12 7.69 -0.78
N GLN A 397 -16.54 7.89 -2.03
CA GLN A 397 -15.83 8.74 -2.98
C GLN A 397 -15.75 10.21 -2.54
N ARG A 398 -16.79 10.75 -1.88
CA ARG A 398 -16.74 12.10 -1.29
C ARG A 398 -15.73 12.19 -0.15
N LEU A 399 -15.68 11.17 0.72
CA LEU A 399 -14.70 11.07 1.80
C LEU A 399 -13.28 10.93 1.27
N GLU A 400 -13.08 10.11 0.25
CA GLU A 400 -11.78 9.91 -0.42
C GLU A 400 -11.25 11.22 -1.01
N LYS A 401 -12.08 11.94 -1.78
CA LYS A 401 -11.72 13.27 -2.31
C LYS A 401 -11.40 14.28 -1.22
N ARG A 402 -12.14 14.26 -0.09
CA ARG A 402 -11.85 15.12 1.06
C ARG A 402 -10.51 14.76 1.70
N CYS A 403 -10.22 13.48 1.86
CA CYS A 403 -8.94 13.01 2.39
C CYS A 403 -7.78 13.43 1.49
N GLU A 404 -7.90 13.24 0.17
CA GLU A 404 -6.89 13.70 -0.81
C GLU A 404 -6.68 15.21 -0.74
N HIS A 405 -7.75 15.99 -0.62
CA HIS A 405 -7.66 17.45 -0.46
C HIS A 405 -6.93 17.87 0.81
N TYR A 406 -7.24 17.23 1.95
CA TYR A 406 -6.56 17.51 3.21
C TYR A 406 -5.10 17.06 3.20
N GLU A 407 -4.78 15.95 2.54
CA GLU A 407 -3.40 15.49 2.35
C GLU A 407 -2.61 16.49 1.48
N MET A 408 -3.19 16.98 0.39
CA MET A 408 -2.57 18.01 -0.45
C MET A 408 -2.34 19.32 0.32
N LYS A 409 -3.33 19.78 1.09
CA LYS A 409 -3.19 20.95 1.97
C LYS A 409 -2.11 20.74 3.03
N TYR A 410 -2.04 19.56 3.64
CA TYR A 410 -1.01 19.22 4.62
C TYR A 410 0.39 19.28 4.00
N GLN A 411 0.57 18.69 2.82
CA GLN A 411 1.84 18.73 2.09
C GLN A 411 2.26 20.15 1.71
N GLN A 412 1.32 21.00 1.28
CA GLN A 412 1.59 22.41 1.00
C GLN A 412 2.02 23.17 2.26
N THR A 413 1.29 23.03 3.37
CA THR A 413 1.63 23.66 4.65
C THR A 413 2.99 23.17 5.16
N GLN A 414 3.29 21.87 5.03
CA GLN A 414 4.59 21.29 5.39
C GLN A 414 5.75 21.84 4.55
N ARG A 415 5.52 22.18 3.27
CA ARG A 415 6.54 22.86 2.43
C ARG A 415 6.77 24.29 2.91
N ILE A 416 5.70 25.03 3.21
CA ILE A 416 5.78 26.40 3.75
C ILE A 416 6.52 26.39 5.09
N LEU A 417 6.17 25.47 5.99
CA LEU A 417 6.79 25.34 7.30
C LEU A 417 8.28 25.02 7.22
N ARG A 418 8.68 24.13 6.30
CA ARG A 418 10.11 23.86 6.01
C ARG A 418 10.84 25.11 5.49
N SER A 419 10.20 25.90 4.63
CA SER A 419 10.75 27.16 4.13
C SER A 419 10.96 28.17 5.28
N ILE A 420 9.94 28.34 6.14
CA ILE A 420 10.00 29.22 7.32
C ILE A 420 11.12 28.77 8.27
N LYS A 421 11.19 27.47 8.57
CA LYS A 421 12.26 26.88 9.41
C LYS A 421 13.65 27.16 8.85
N GLY A 422 13.85 26.99 7.54
CA GLY A 422 15.12 27.32 6.87
C GLY A 422 15.44 28.81 6.91
N GLY A 423 14.45 29.68 6.67
CA GLY A 423 14.59 31.13 6.76
C GLY A 423 14.96 31.60 8.17
N LEU A 424 14.30 31.04 9.19
CA LEU A 424 14.58 31.31 10.60
C LEU A 424 15.98 30.84 11.00
N GLN A 425 16.39 29.63 10.62
CA GLN A 425 17.76 29.17 10.86
C GLN A 425 18.80 30.11 10.26
N SER A 426 18.55 30.60 9.04
CA SER A 426 19.43 31.58 8.38
C SER A 426 19.46 32.93 9.10
N LEU A 427 18.34 33.39 9.64
CA LEU A 427 18.26 34.65 10.41
C LEU A 427 18.95 34.52 11.77
N VAL A 428 18.73 33.43 12.49
CA VAL A 428 19.39 33.11 13.76
C VAL A 428 20.91 33.11 13.59
N GLN A 429 21.40 32.47 12.52
CA GLN A 429 22.83 32.42 12.20
C GLN A 429 23.39 33.81 11.83
N ARG A 430 22.66 34.59 11.03
CA ARG A 430 23.09 35.94 10.60
C ARG A 430 23.10 36.96 11.74
N LEU A 431 22.09 36.94 12.60
CA LEU A 431 21.98 37.83 13.75
C LEU A 431 22.88 37.39 14.92
N ARG A 432 23.58 36.25 14.79
CA ARG A 432 24.43 35.63 15.82
C ARG A 432 23.70 35.52 17.15
N LEU A 433 22.46 35.05 17.10
CA LEU A 433 21.68 34.70 18.28
C LEU A 433 22.27 33.41 18.87
N THR A 434 23.36 33.54 19.64
CA THR A 434 23.95 32.45 20.42
C THR A 434 23.43 32.56 21.85
N GLY A 435 22.59 31.61 22.26
CA GLY A 435 21.97 31.61 23.60
C GLY A 435 20.60 32.28 23.61
N VAL A 436 19.65 31.74 22.84
CA VAL A 436 18.25 31.91 23.25
C VAL A 436 18.12 31.09 24.54
N ASP A 437 18.03 31.77 25.68
CA ASP A 437 17.88 31.14 27.00
C ASP A 437 16.58 30.33 27.06
N SER A 438 16.62 29.12 26.51
CA SER A 438 15.56 28.14 26.67
C SER A 438 15.81 27.42 28.00
N SER A 439 15.49 28.11 29.10
CA SER A 439 15.48 27.47 30.43
C SER A 439 14.41 26.36 30.59
N ALA A 440 13.78 25.93 29.49
CA ALA A 440 12.75 24.90 29.47
C ALA A 440 13.12 23.61 28.71
N VAL A 441 14.33 23.47 28.13
CA VAL A 441 14.70 22.26 27.34
C VAL A 441 15.96 21.55 27.86
N ALA A 442 16.49 21.94 29.02
CA ALA A 442 17.66 21.31 29.65
C ALA A 442 17.39 19.93 30.32
N ALA A 443 16.51 19.10 29.75
CA ALA A 443 16.19 17.77 30.29
C ALA A 443 16.48 16.60 29.33
N ALA A 444 17.14 16.86 28.19
CA ALA A 444 17.57 15.80 27.27
C ALA A 444 19.07 15.95 26.97
N GLU A 445 19.89 15.58 27.96
CA GLU A 445 21.33 15.37 27.79
C GLU A 445 21.59 14.08 27.01
N GLU A 446 22.19 14.20 25.84
CA GLU A 446 23.40 13.48 25.39
C GLU A 446 23.65 13.83 23.91
N ASP A 447 24.61 14.73 23.66
CA ASP A 447 25.54 14.77 22.51
C ASP A 447 26.05 16.21 22.27
N ALA A 448 26.93 16.67 23.16
CA ALA A 448 27.41 18.05 23.30
C ALA A 448 28.53 18.42 22.29
N SER A 449 28.44 18.03 21.03
CA SER A 449 29.44 18.43 20.01
C SER A 449 28.89 18.85 18.65
N ARG A 450 27.57 19.08 18.53
CA ARG A 450 26.95 19.70 17.33
C ARG A 450 25.80 20.65 17.68
N MET A 451 26.02 21.65 18.52
CA MET A 451 25.02 22.73 18.71
C MET A 451 25.06 23.74 17.57
N VAL A 452 24.58 23.34 16.39
CA VAL A 452 23.72 24.26 15.63
C VAL A 452 22.34 24.05 16.24
N GLU A 453 21.94 24.95 17.12
CA GLU A 453 20.58 25.02 17.65
C GLU A 453 19.57 24.97 16.49
N THR A 454 18.98 23.80 16.24
CA THR A 454 18.10 23.64 15.09
C THR A 454 16.71 24.17 15.45
N VAL A 455 16.20 25.09 14.62
CA VAL A 455 14.79 25.50 14.70
C VAL A 455 13.91 24.27 14.48
N THR A 456 13.03 23.95 15.42
CA THR A 456 12.00 22.91 15.41
C THR A 456 10.62 23.59 15.44
N GLU A 457 9.56 22.84 15.12
CA GLU A 457 8.20 23.41 15.10
C GLU A 457 7.77 23.95 16.48
N GLY A 458 8.22 23.31 17.57
CA GLY A 458 7.92 23.73 18.94
C GLY A 458 8.70 24.95 19.43
N ASN A 459 9.90 25.21 18.90
CA ASN A 459 10.75 26.34 19.31
C ASN A 459 10.71 27.54 18.33
N MET A 460 9.97 27.40 17.22
CA MET A 460 9.90 28.39 16.14
C MET A 460 9.39 29.75 16.62
N MET A 461 8.37 29.75 17.49
CA MET A 461 7.81 30.98 18.07
C MET A 461 8.82 31.68 19.00
N THR A 462 9.61 30.90 19.75
CA THR A 462 10.67 31.43 20.61
C THR A 462 11.74 32.13 19.78
N TYR A 463 12.21 31.49 18.69
CA TYR A 463 13.19 32.10 17.80
C TYR A 463 12.66 33.34 17.09
N LEU A 464 11.39 33.37 16.68
CA LEU A 464 10.75 34.57 16.12
C LEU A 464 10.78 35.73 17.12
N GLY A 465 10.41 35.49 18.38
CA GLY A 465 10.48 36.52 19.43
C GLY A 465 11.91 37.01 19.71
N SER A 466 12.89 36.11 19.74
CA SER A 466 14.30 36.50 19.90
C SER A 466 14.85 37.28 18.71
N ILE A 467 14.43 36.94 17.49
CA ILE A 467 14.76 37.71 16.28
C ILE A 467 14.15 39.11 16.38
N GLU A 468 12.88 39.22 16.73
CA GLU A 468 12.19 40.51 16.89
C GLU A 468 12.92 41.41 17.89
N GLN A 469 13.21 40.90 19.09
CA GLN A 469 13.96 41.63 20.11
C GLN A 469 15.32 42.12 19.59
N ARG A 470 16.07 41.25 18.92
CA ARG A 470 17.40 41.60 18.39
C ARG A 470 17.33 42.61 17.26
N THR A 471 16.32 42.53 16.40
CA THR A 471 16.11 43.51 15.34
C THR A 471 15.74 44.88 15.90
N LEU A 472 14.94 44.95 16.97
CA LEU A 472 14.62 46.19 17.68
C LEU A 472 15.86 46.80 18.35
N GLU A 473 16.72 45.99 18.96
CA GLU A 473 17.99 46.45 19.52
C GLU A 473 18.90 47.08 18.46
N LEU A 474 19.06 46.38 17.32
CA LEU A 474 19.88 46.88 16.21
C LEU A 474 19.28 48.16 15.60
N LEU A 475 17.95 48.26 15.52
CA LEU A 475 17.27 49.46 15.07
C LEU A 475 17.50 50.63 16.04
N ASN A 476 17.37 50.42 17.34
CA ASN A 476 17.64 51.45 18.35
C ASN A 476 19.10 51.93 18.32
N LEU A 477 20.06 51.02 18.12
CA LEU A 477 21.46 51.38 17.94
C LEU A 477 21.66 52.21 16.67
N TYR A 478 21.04 51.82 15.56
CA TYR A 478 21.09 52.57 14.31
C TYR A 478 20.46 53.96 14.45
N MET A 479 19.29 54.09 15.07
CA MET A 479 18.62 55.38 15.28
C MET A 479 19.44 56.32 16.18
N ARG A 480 20.16 55.75 17.16
CA ARG A 480 21.09 56.48 18.01
C ARG A 480 22.34 56.96 17.24
N ASP A 481 22.86 56.13 16.34
CA ASP A 481 24.04 56.47 15.52
C ASP A 481 23.69 57.41 14.35
N ALA A 482 22.45 57.32 13.84
CA ALA A 482 21.87 58.22 12.84
C ALA A 482 21.47 59.60 13.41
N GLY A 483 21.60 59.80 14.73
CA GLY A 483 21.38 61.09 15.39
C GLY A 483 19.92 61.48 15.58
N GLU A 484 18.98 60.54 15.50
CA GLU A 484 17.53 60.83 15.58
C GLU A 484 16.91 60.69 16.99
N LEU A 485 17.70 60.46 18.05
CA LEU A 485 17.23 60.42 19.45
C LEU A 485 18.08 61.32 20.39
N PRO A 486 17.47 62.22 21.21
CA PRO A 486 18.22 63.15 22.06
C PRO A 486 18.91 62.46 23.25
N SER A 487 20.14 62.85 23.53
CA SER A 487 20.88 62.51 24.75
C SER A 487 20.27 63.18 25.99
N GLU A 488 19.83 62.40 26.98
CA GLU A 488 19.31 62.91 28.27
C GLU A 488 20.36 63.63 29.14
N PRO A 489 19.94 64.62 29.96
CA PRO A 489 20.60 65.01 31.21
C PRO A 489 19.72 64.74 32.47
N PRO A 490 20.30 64.76 33.70
CA PRO A 490 19.59 64.35 34.90
C PRO A 490 18.95 65.54 35.65
N GLY A 491 17.71 65.36 36.13
CA GLY A 491 17.19 66.10 37.29
C GLY A 491 15.77 66.68 37.18
N ALA A 492 14.86 66.06 37.96
CA ALA A 492 13.65 66.62 38.57
C ALA A 492 12.40 66.93 37.70
N ALA A 493 11.40 66.05 37.88
CA ALA A 493 9.97 66.34 38.08
C ALA A 493 9.23 67.21 37.04
N ALA A 494 8.65 66.55 36.03
CA ALA A 494 7.26 66.72 35.59
C ALA A 494 6.95 65.63 34.55
N GLY A 495 5.80 64.97 34.66
CA GLY A 495 5.45 63.81 33.85
C GLY A 495 5.42 64.11 32.36
N VAL A 496 6.12 63.27 31.59
CA VAL A 496 5.79 62.95 30.20
C VAL A 496 6.12 61.48 29.99
N ASP A 497 5.09 60.73 29.64
CA ASP A 497 5.10 59.30 29.32
C ASP A 497 5.85 59.09 27.99
N VAL A 498 7.07 58.54 28.05
CA VAL A 498 7.79 58.02 26.88
C VAL A 498 8.25 56.61 27.20
N LEU A 499 7.40 55.68 26.74
CA LEU A 499 7.58 54.26 26.49
C LEU A 499 8.99 53.70 26.67
N GLN A 500 9.17 53.03 27.81
CA GLN A 500 10.17 52.00 28.00
C GLN A 500 9.45 50.69 28.34
N PRO A 501 9.61 49.59 27.57
CA PRO A 501 9.29 48.28 28.07
C PRO A 501 10.58 47.60 28.52
N ALA A 502 10.84 47.71 29.82
CA ALA A 502 11.60 46.71 30.54
C ALA A 502 10.68 45.49 30.75
N ILE A 503 11.01 44.35 30.15
CA ILE A 503 10.45 43.05 30.56
C ILE A 503 11.59 42.29 31.24
N LYS A 504 11.65 42.38 32.57
CA LYS A 504 12.32 41.40 33.42
C LYS A 504 11.24 40.48 34.01
N GLY A 505 11.57 39.19 34.03
CA GLY A 505 10.69 38.05 34.23
C GLY A 505 9.61 38.17 35.30
N ALA A 506 8.40 37.79 34.88
CA ALA A 506 7.37 37.25 35.75
C ALA A 506 6.88 35.93 35.12
N ALA A 507 6.67 34.94 35.99
CA ALA A 507 6.33 33.56 35.68
C ALA A 507 5.22 33.41 34.63
N LEU A 508 5.41 32.47 33.69
CA LEU A 508 4.37 31.97 32.79
C LEU A 508 3.44 31.02 33.57
N GLY A 509 2.61 31.63 34.41
CA GLY A 509 1.31 31.08 34.80
C GLY A 509 0.28 31.45 33.75
N ALA A 510 -0.54 30.47 33.38
CA ALA A 510 -1.60 30.61 32.38
C ALA A 510 -2.55 31.77 32.69
N THR A 511 -2.53 32.82 31.88
CA THR A 511 -3.67 33.73 31.72
C THR A 511 -3.80 34.13 30.26
N ALA A 512 -4.89 33.66 29.66
CA ALA A 512 -5.34 34.03 28.33
C ALA A 512 -5.53 35.55 28.23
N SER A 513 -4.70 36.20 27.40
CA SER A 513 -4.92 37.56 26.93
C SER A 513 -5.25 37.47 25.45
N GLN A 514 -6.46 37.85 25.07
CA GLN A 514 -6.90 37.92 23.67
C GLN A 514 -6.02 38.90 22.88
N LEU A 515 -5.09 38.36 22.09
CA LEU A 515 -4.38 39.10 21.05
C LEU A 515 -5.33 39.33 19.88
N GLN A 516 -5.77 40.57 19.70
CA GLN A 516 -6.58 40.98 18.56
C GLN A 516 -5.64 41.19 17.34
N ILE A 517 -5.34 40.10 16.63
CA ILE A 517 -4.56 40.11 15.40
C ILE A 517 -5.44 40.66 14.27
N ARG A 518 -5.16 41.88 13.79
CA ARG A 518 -5.66 42.32 12.47
C ARG A 518 -4.75 41.74 11.39
N LEU A 519 -5.29 40.82 10.58
CA LEU A 519 -4.59 40.30 9.42
C LEU A 519 -4.46 41.40 8.33
N PRO A 520 -3.34 41.44 7.58
CA PRO A 520 -3.23 42.26 6.37
C PRO A 520 -4.29 41.86 5.34
N SER A 521 -4.91 42.87 4.73
CA SER A 521 -5.91 42.75 3.66
C SER A 521 -5.32 42.10 2.41
N THR A 522 -5.63 40.83 2.16
CA THR A 522 -5.45 40.18 0.85
C THR A 522 -6.71 40.37 0.01
N VAL A 523 -6.84 41.56 -0.58
CA VAL A 523 -7.74 41.79 -1.71
C VAL A 523 -6.88 41.77 -2.97
N GLU A 524 -6.65 40.57 -3.49
CA GLU A 524 -6.37 40.36 -4.91
C GLU A 524 -7.32 39.25 -5.40
N ASP A 525 -8.10 39.61 -6.41
CA ASP A 525 -9.14 38.85 -7.10
C ASP A 525 -8.81 37.37 -7.28
N TYR A 526 -9.56 36.51 -6.58
CA TYR A 526 -9.89 35.18 -7.10
C TYR A 526 -11.39 34.96 -6.93
N SER A 527 -12.01 34.75 -8.09
CA SER A 527 -13.43 34.54 -8.36
C SER A 527 -14.15 33.70 -7.31
N ASP A 528 -15.13 34.34 -6.68
CA ASP A 528 -16.23 33.75 -5.94
C ASP A 528 -17.15 33.00 -6.91
N ASP A 529 -17.07 31.67 -6.89
CA ASP A 529 -18.06 30.76 -7.44
C ASP A 529 -17.93 29.44 -6.69
N ASN A 530 -18.40 29.42 -5.45
CA ASN A 530 -19.02 28.24 -4.82
C ASN A 530 -19.56 28.68 -3.45
N GLU A 531 -20.85 29.01 -3.42
CA GLU A 531 -21.62 29.18 -2.20
C GLU A 531 -21.41 27.97 -1.28
N SER A 532 -20.92 28.27 -0.07
CA SER A 532 -20.54 27.30 0.94
C SER A 532 -21.77 26.84 1.74
N ASP A 533 -22.08 25.54 1.68
CA ASP A 533 -23.00 24.85 2.60
C ASP A 533 -22.34 24.54 3.97
N GLU A 534 -21.31 25.29 4.38
CA GLU A 534 -20.52 25.01 5.59
C GLU A 534 -21.17 25.48 6.93
N ASP A 535 -22.35 26.10 6.91
CA ASP A 535 -22.96 26.67 8.12
C ASP A 535 -24.01 25.78 8.82
N GLU A 536 -24.30 24.56 8.34
CA GLU A 536 -25.37 23.73 8.92
C GLU A 536 -24.95 22.87 10.14
N ASP A 537 -23.65 22.66 10.39
CA ASP A 537 -23.18 21.68 11.39
C ASP A 537 -22.58 22.27 12.67
N ARG A 538 -22.74 23.58 12.94
CA ARG A 538 -22.32 24.18 14.23
C ARG A 538 -23.49 24.39 15.20
N PRO A 539 -23.34 24.05 16.49
CA PRO A 539 -24.37 24.33 17.48
C PRO A 539 -24.62 25.85 17.60
N TYR A 540 -25.88 26.26 17.48
CA TYR A 540 -26.28 27.66 17.51
C TYR A 540 -25.94 28.33 18.84
N THR A 541 -25.49 29.59 18.76
CA THR A 541 -25.26 30.41 19.95
C THR A 541 -26.58 30.82 20.61
N ARG A 542 -26.53 31.13 21.92
CA ARG A 542 -27.73 31.49 22.72
C ARG A 542 -28.48 32.71 22.17
N GLU A 543 -27.77 33.65 21.53
CA GLU A 543 -28.38 34.82 20.88
C GLU A 543 -29.05 34.47 19.55
N GLU A 544 -28.44 33.62 18.73
CA GLU A 544 -29.02 33.12 17.47
C GLU A 544 -30.29 32.28 17.70
N LEU A 545 -30.30 31.45 18.76
CA LEU A 545 -31.49 30.72 19.21
C LEU A 545 -32.62 31.67 19.63
N LYS A 546 -32.30 32.76 20.36
CA LYS A 546 -33.28 33.78 20.78
C LYS A 546 -33.88 34.50 19.58
N ILE A 547 -33.08 34.81 18.55
CA ILE A 547 -33.51 35.46 17.31
C ILE A 547 -34.38 34.51 16.47
N ARG A 548 -34.05 33.22 16.42
CA ARG A 548 -34.81 32.22 15.65
C ARG A 548 -36.16 31.91 16.29
N VAL A 549 -36.22 31.82 17.62
CA VAL A 549 -37.48 31.63 18.36
C VAL A 549 -38.41 32.86 18.19
N SER A 550 -37.86 34.07 18.26
CA SER A 550 -38.65 35.30 18.05
C SER A 550 -39.09 35.48 16.59
N ARG A 551 -38.30 35.04 15.60
CA ARG A 551 -38.72 34.96 14.19
C ARG A 551 -39.79 33.90 13.93
N SER A 552 -39.71 32.73 14.58
CA SER A 552 -40.71 31.66 14.47
C SER A 552 -42.06 32.06 15.09
N SER A 553 -42.02 32.75 16.24
CA SER A 553 -43.21 33.34 16.88
C SER A 553 -43.93 34.35 15.96
N ARG A 554 -43.18 35.21 15.25
CA ARG A 554 -43.74 36.15 14.26
C ARG A 554 -44.35 35.46 13.03
N ARG A 555 -43.74 34.36 12.55
CA ARG A 555 -44.26 33.57 11.41
C ARG A 555 -45.54 32.79 11.76
N SER A 556 -45.67 32.31 13.00
CA SER A 556 -46.90 31.65 13.48
C SER A 556 -48.10 32.60 13.50
N GLY A 557 -47.89 33.86 13.90
CA GLY A 557 -48.94 34.89 13.90
C GLY A 557 -49.46 35.29 12.51
N GLN A 558 -48.63 35.21 11.45
CA GLN A 558 -49.04 35.56 10.08
C GLN A 558 -49.77 34.44 9.33
N ARG A 559 -49.62 33.18 9.75
CA ARG A 559 -50.25 32.02 9.10
C ARG A 559 -51.74 31.85 9.46
N ALA A 560 -52.22 32.55 10.49
CA ALA A 560 -53.62 32.53 10.92
C ALA A 560 -54.54 33.46 10.11
N ILE A 561 -54.02 34.29 9.19
CA ILE A 561 -54.80 35.28 8.45
C ILE A 561 -54.62 35.09 6.94
N ARG A 562 -55.16 34.01 6.37
CA ARG A 562 -55.51 33.99 4.93
C ARG A 562 -56.81 33.19 4.72
N PRO A 563 -57.89 33.81 4.21
CA PRO A 563 -59.16 33.12 3.99
C PRO A 563 -59.06 32.26 2.72
N LYS A 564 -59.60 31.04 2.81
CA LYS A 564 -59.73 30.11 1.68
C LYS A 564 -60.72 30.68 0.66
N LYS A 565 -60.31 30.74 -0.61
CA LYS A 565 -61.21 30.76 -1.77
C LYS A 565 -61.16 29.40 -2.43
#